data_AF-A0AAE8HW57-F1
#
_entry.id   AF-A0AAE8HW57-F1
#
_cell.length_a   1.000
_cell.length_b   1.000
_cell.length_c   1.000
_cell.angle_alpha   90.00
_cell.angle_beta   90.00
_cell.angle_gamma   90.00
#
_symmetry.space_group_name_H-M   'P 1'
#
loop_
_entity.id
_entity.type
_entity.pdbx_description
1 polymer ?
#
loop_
_entity_poly.entity_id
_entity_poly.type
_entity_poly.pdbx_seq_one_letter_code
_entity_poly.pdbx_strand_id
1 'polypeptide(L)'
;MFESNEILKTLTGRGLVSAEGCEPARVRYRLVVERREGGIVAYGNLYGSSAGLRPIWLEPDAQLRLSNGRRLNISVTDLVGDVAEFESTGPVGAL
;
A
#
# COMPACT_ATOMS: atom_id res chain seq x y z
N MET A 1 -6.38 8.41 -28.12
CA MET A 1 -7.24 7.30 -27.68
C MET A 1 -7.10 7.27 -26.17
N PHE A 2 -8.16 7.56 -25.42
CA PHE A 2 -8.09 7.51 -23.96
C PHE A 2 -7.98 6.04 -23.57
N GLU A 3 -6.81 5.59 -23.13
CA GLU A 3 -6.72 4.29 -22.46
C GLU A 3 -7.59 4.41 -21.20
N SER A 4 -8.70 3.67 -21.19
CA SER A 4 -9.58 3.64 -20.03
C SER A 4 -8.84 2.96 -18.90
N ASN A 5 -8.86 3.56 -17.72
CA ASN A 5 -8.31 2.93 -16.54
C ASN A 5 -8.98 1.57 -16.31
N GLU A 6 -8.17 0.52 -16.13
CA GLU A 6 -8.65 -0.85 -15.98
C GLU A 6 -8.21 -1.42 -14.63
N ILE A 7 -9.16 -1.85 -13.80
CA ILE A 7 -8.86 -2.58 -12.57
C ILE A 7 -8.45 -4.00 -12.95
N LEU A 8 -7.17 -4.32 -12.75
CA LEU A 8 -6.61 -5.63 -13.06
C LEU A 8 -6.91 -6.64 -11.94
N LYS A 9 -6.82 -6.19 -10.68
CA LYS A 9 -6.93 -7.07 -9.51
C LYS A 9 -7.29 -6.29 -8.26
N THR A 10 -8.03 -6.92 -7.36
CA THR A 10 -8.18 -6.46 -5.97
C THR A 10 -7.71 -7.57 -5.04
N LEU A 11 -6.84 -7.21 -4.09
CA LEU A 11 -6.31 -8.08 -3.07
C LEU A 11 -6.72 -7.57 -1.70
N THR A 12 -7.20 -8.46 -0.84
CA THR A 12 -7.42 -8.15 0.57
C THR A 12 -6.69 -9.17 1.42
N GLY A 13 -6.28 -8.78 2.63
CA GLY A 13 -5.57 -9.70 3.50
C GLY A 13 -5.00 -9.06 4.74
N ARG A 14 -4.09 -9.79 5.39
CA ARG A 14 -3.29 -9.31 6.51
C ARG A 14 -1.83 -9.25 6.09
N GLY A 15 -1.14 -8.21 6.54
CA GLY A 15 0.24 -7.94 6.19
C GLY A 15 1.00 -7.26 7.31
N LEU A 16 2.24 -6.89 6.99
CA LEU A 16 3.03 -5.97 7.78
C LEU A 16 3.35 -4.77 6.91
N VAL A 17 3.22 -3.57 7.46
CA VAL A 17 3.80 -2.38 6.88
C VAL A 17 4.99 -1.95 7.73
N SER A 18 6.08 -1.55 7.08
CA SER A 18 7.33 -1.13 7.72
C SER A 18 7.95 0.02 6.96
N ALA A 19 8.64 0.91 7.67
CA ALA A 19 9.49 1.94 7.09
C ALA A 19 10.86 1.91 7.80
N GLU A 20 11.86 2.57 7.24
CA GLU A 20 13.19 2.64 7.85
C GLU A 20 13.09 3.31 9.24
N GLY A 21 13.82 2.78 10.22
CA GLY A 21 13.81 3.30 11.60
C GLY A 21 12.51 3.09 12.39
N CYS A 22 11.47 2.49 11.79
CA CYS A 22 10.17 2.27 12.44
C CYS A 22 9.93 0.81 12.82
N GLU A 23 9.24 0.60 13.94
CA GLU A 23 8.71 -0.72 14.27
C GLU A 23 7.63 -1.16 13.25
N PRO A 24 7.67 -2.39 12.71
CA PRO A 24 6.67 -2.86 11.76
C PRO A 24 5.26 -2.94 12.36
N ALA A 25 4.27 -2.40 11.66
CA ALA A 25 2.87 -2.44 12.07
C ALA A 25 2.10 -3.57 11.38
N ARG A 26 1.33 -4.34 12.17
CA ARG A 26 0.37 -5.31 11.65
C ARG A 26 -0.85 -4.60 11.10
N VAL A 27 -1.22 -4.93 9.87
CA VAL A 27 -2.32 -4.28 9.15
C VAL A 27 -3.21 -5.31 8.46
N ARG A 28 -4.48 -4.98 8.30
CA ARG A 28 -5.30 -5.53 7.22
C ARG A 28 -5.16 -4.59 6.03
N TYR A 29 -5.13 -5.12 4.81
CA TYR A 29 -5.03 -4.30 3.62
C TYR A 29 -6.20 -4.56 2.67
N ARG A 30 -6.59 -3.52 1.94
CA ARG A 30 -7.29 -3.60 0.66
C ARG A 30 -6.39 -2.92 -0.37
N LEU A 31 -5.98 -3.66 -1.39
CA LEU A 31 -5.08 -3.21 -2.43
C LEU A 31 -5.77 -3.40 -3.79
N VAL A 32 -5.79 -2.36 -4.59
CA VAL A 32 -6.29 -2.36 -5.97
C VAL A 32 -5.08 -2.20 -6.88
N VAL A 33 -4.95 -3.09 -7.87
CA VAL A 33 -4.00 -2.97 -8.96
C VAL A 33 -4.75 -2.46 -10.18
N GLU A 34 -4.29 -1.37 -10.73
CA GLU A 34 -4.93 -0.68 -11.84
C GLU A 34 -3.91 -0.40 -12.94
N ARG A 35 -4.34 -0.59 -14.18
CA ARG A 35 -3.63 -0.10 -15.37
C ARG A 35 -4.17 1.29 -15.70
N ARG A 36 -3.27 2.26 -15.75
CA ARG A 36 -3.54 3.65 -16.15
C ARG A 36 -2.57 4.05 -17.26
N GLU A 37 -2.83 5.20 -17.89
CA GLU A 37 -1.87 5.81 -18.82
C GLU A 37 -0.53 6.03 -18.09
N GLY A 38 0.53 5.37 -18.56
CA GLY A 38 1.86 5.42 -17.92
C GLY A 38 2.25 4.19 -17.09
N GLY A 39 1.36 3.21 -16.89
CA GLY A 39 1.76 1.89 -16.36
C GLY A 39 0.78 1.23 -15.39
N ILE A 40 1.30 0.28 -14.63
CA ILE A 40 0.55 -0.45 -13.59
C ILE A 40 0.88 0.19 -12.24
N VAL A 41 -0.15 0.65 -11.55
CA VAL A 41 -0.08 1.23 -10.21
C VAL A 41 -0.89 0.39 -9.22
N ALA A 42 -0.55 0.50 -7.95
CA ALA A 42 -1.31 -0.11 -6.87
C ALA A 42 -1.61 0.94 -5.80
N TYR A 43 -2.83 0.92 -5.28
CA TYR A 43 -3.25 1.84 -4.21
C TYR A 43 -4.27 1.15 -3.32
N GLY A 44 -4.57 1.75 -2.18
CA GLY A 44 -5.68 1.32 -1.36
C GLY A 44 -5.53 1.73 0.09
N ASN A 45 -6.01 0.87 0.99
CA ASN A 45 -6.15 1.19 2.40
C ASN A 45 -5.43 0.17 3.27
N LEU A 46 -4.79 0.67 4.33
CA LEU A 46 -4.29 -0.09 5.47
C LEU A 46 -5.20 0.17 6.67
N TYR A 47 -5.54 -0.90 7.39
CA TYR A 47 -6.32 -0.83 8.62
C TYR A 47 -5.47 -1.41 9.75
N GLY A 48 -5.17 -0.60 10.75
CA GLY A 48 -4.29 -0.97 11.85
C GLY A 48 -4.27 0.10 12.93
N SER A 49 -3.59 -0.18 14.04
CA SER A 49 -3.49 0.79 15.14
C SER A 49 -2.86 2.09 14.66
N SER A 50 -3.56 3.21 14.87
CA SER A 50 -3.07 4.57 14.64
C SER A 50 -1.67 4.79 15.22
N ALA A 51 -1.39 4.28 16.43
CA ALA A 51 -0.07 4.40 17.06
C ALA A 51 1.04 3.67 16.28
N GLY A 52 0.71 2.57 15.60
CA GLY A 52 1.66 1.83 14.75
C GLY A 52 1.77 2.40 13.34
N LEU A 53 0.69 2.97 12.79
CA LEU A 53 0.68 3.56 11.45
C LEU A 53 1.30 4.95 11.41
N ARG A 54 1.15 5.74 12.48
CA ARG A 54 1.61 7.14 12.52
C ARG A 54 3.11 7.32 12.28
N PRO A 55 4.03 6.53 12.87
CA PRO A 55 5.45 6.66 12.54
C PRO A 55 5.73 6.36 11.07
N ILE A 56 5.10 5.32 10.53
CA ILE A 56 5.29 4.89 9.14
C ILE A 56 4.73 5.93 8.15
N TRP A 57 3.65 6.63 8.51
CA TRP A 57 3.10 7.71 7.69
C TRP A 57 4.03 8.92 7.56
N LEU A 58 4.90 9.15 8.54
CA LEU A 58 5.88 10.24 8.50
C LEU A 58 7.09 9.92 7.62
N GLU A 59 7.25 8.66 7.21
CA GLU A 59 8.34 8.22 6.36
C GLU A 59 7.94 8.27 4.87
N PRO A 60 8.81 8.80 3.99
CA PRO A 60 8.51 8.90 2.56
C PRO A 60 8.44 7.52 1.89
N ASP A 61 9.22 6.57 2.39
CA ASP A 61 9.39 5.23 1.82
C ASP A 61 8.97 4.16 2.83
N ALA A 62 7.87 3.47 2.52
CA ALA A 62 7.37 2.34 3.28
C ALA A 62 7.27 1.09 2.41
N GLN A 63 7.19 -0.07 3.06
CA GLN A 63 7.03 -1.35 2.40
C GLN A 63 5.86 -2.11 3.01
N LEU A 64 4.92 -2.52 2.16
CA LEU A 64 3.83 -3.41 2.50
C LEU A 64 4.21 -4.85 2.15
N ARG A 65 4.32 -5.71 3.15
CA ARG A 65 4.42 -7.16 2.99
C ARG A 65 3.03 -7.79 2.98
N LEU A 66 2.66 -8.36 1.83
CA LEU A 66 1.38 -9.04 1.60
C LEU A 66 1.35 -10.43 2.24
N SER A 67 0.16 -11.02 2.33
CA SER A 67 -0.05 -12.35 2.90
C SER A 67 0.68 -13.47 2.15
N ASN A 68 0.93 -13.30 0.85
CA ASN A 68 1.71 -14.22 0.03
C ASN A 68 3.23 -14.03 0.14
N GLY A 69 3.70 -13.22 1.11
CA GLY A 69 5.11 -12.94 1.37
C GLY A 69 5.74 -11.91 0.43
N ARG A 70 5.03 -11.48 -0.62
CA ARG A 70 5.50 -10.45 -1.53
C ARG A 70 5.54 -9.09 -0.87
N ARG A 71 6.37 -8.21 -1.42
CA ARG A 71 6.57 -6.85 -0.93
C ARG A 71 6.19 -5.86 -2.01
N LEU A 72 5.60 -4.76 -1.58
CA LEU A 72 5.28 -3.61 -2.41
C LEU A 72 5.87 -2.37 -1.74
N ASN A 73 6.63 -1.58 -2.49
CA ASN A 73 7.06 -0.26 -2.03
C ASN A 73 5.88 0.70 -2.17
N ILE A 74 5.57 1.40 -1.10
CA ILE A 74 4.42 2.28 -0.99
C ILE A 74 4.83 3.60 -0.32
N SER A 75 4.03 4.63 -0.56
CA SER A 75 3.97 5.83 0.27
C SER A 75 2.60 5.88 0.92
N VAL A 76 2.54 6.23 2.20
CA VAL A 76 1.29 6.43 2.92
C VAL A 76 0.86 7.87 2.70
N THR A 77 -0.26 8.08 2.01
CA THR A 77 -0.68 9.40 1.51
C THR A 77 -1.59 10.13 2.49
N ASP A 78 -2.37 9.39 3.28
CA ASP A 78 -3.26 9.95 4.30
C ASP A 78 -3.40 9.00 5.49
N LEU A 79 -3.71 9.53 6.68
CA LEU A 79 -3.98 8.77 7.89
C LEU A 79 -5.10 9.42 8.71
N VAL A 80 -6.24 8.74 8.78
CA VAL A 80 -7.41 9.17 9.56
C VAL A 80 -7.78 8.07 10.55
N GLY A 81 -7.48 8.30 11.83
CA GLY A 81 -7.68 7.31 12.88
C GLY A 81 -6.87 6.04 12.62
N ASP A 82 -7.54 4.90 12.52
CA ASP A 82 -6.94 3.58 12.31
C ASP A 82 -6.90 3.16 10.82
N VAL A 83 -7.13 4.11 9.91
CA VAL A 83 -7.14 3.88 8.45
C VAL A 83 -6.11 4.77 7.79
N ALA A 84 -5.23 4.16 7.00
CA ALA A 84 -4.27 4.88 6.17
C ALA A 84 -4.52 4.60 4.68
N GLU A 85 -4.35 5.61 3.84
CA GLU A 85 -4.32 5.48 2.39
C GLU A 85 -2.89 5.32 1.91
N PHE A 86 -2.68 4.56 0.84
CA PHE A 86 -1.35 4.39 0.26
C PHE A 86 -1.39 4.28 -1.26
N GLU A 87 -0.27 4.61 -1.87
CA GLU A 87 0.01 4.40 -3.29
C GLU A 87 1.38 3.72 -3.47
N SER A 88 1.52 2.93 -4.53
CA SER A 88 2.79 2.29 -4.89
C SER A 88 3.78 3.32 -5.41
N THR A 89 5.00 3.31 -4.87
CA THR A 89 6.09 4.21 -5.31
C THR A 89 7.04 3.56 -6.32
N GLY A 90 6.86 2.27 -6.60
CA GLY A 90 7.71 1.52 -7.52
C GLY A 90 6.94 0.47 -8.33
N PRO A 91 7.66 -0.36 -9.11
CA PRO A 91 7.04 -1.34 -9.98
C PRO A 91 6.10 -2.29 -9.25
N VAL A 92 4.85 -2.34 -9.69
CA VAL A 92 3.88 -3.35 -9.27
C VAL A 92 4.18 -4.62 -10.06
N GLY A 93 5.17 -5.39 -9.61
CA GLY A 93 5.45 -6.72 -10.15
C GLY A 93 4.23 -7.64 -10.05
N ALA A 94 4.32 -8.88 -10.50
CA ALA A 94 3.17 -9.79 -10.66
C ALA A 94 2.38 -10.19 -9.37
N LEU A 95 1.80 -9.29 -8.57
CA LEU A 95 1.29 -9.49 -7.20
C LEU A 95 0.36 -10.68 -6.95
#